data_AF-A0AAF0BQ54-F1
#
_entry.id   AF-A0AAF0BQ54-F1
#
_cell.length_a   1.000
_cell.length_b   1.000
_cell.length_c   1.000
_cell.angle_alpha   90.00
_cell.angle_beta   90.00
_cell.angle_gamma   90.00
#
_symmetry.space_group_name_H-M   'P 1'
#
loop_
_entity.id
_entity.type
_entity.pdbx_description
1 polymer ?
#
loop_
_entity_poly.entity_id
_entity_poly.type
_entity_poly.pdbx_seq_one_letter_code
_entity_poly.pdbx_strand_id
1 'polypeptide(L)'
;MKPTLQAHLLERAASFLVMADHVAEPEARLCGEPLLQNVGYALELGLKALLVERGWDDDRCRIEVRHDIAKALGEAAKVGFVPAHPDLAALIATISPYYKRHGLSELVATGGLAMSPDQALAVTRSLLDQVRVSVTK
;
A
#
# COMPACT_ATOMS: atom_id res chain seq x y z
N MET A 1 20.69 -6.05 -17.29
CA MET A 1 19.41 -5.50 -17.78
C MET A 1 18.86 -4.58 -16.69
N LYS A 2 18.45 -3.35 -16.99
CA LYS A 2 17.85 -2.47 -15.95
C LYS A 2 16.45 -3.01 -15.61
N PRO A 3 16.05 -3.07 -14.32
CA PRO A 3 14.70 -3.47 -13.95
C PRO A 3 13.67 -2.52 -14.58
N THR A 4 12.52 -3.05 -14.98
CA THR A 4 11.40 -2.23 -15.46
C THR A 4 10.84 -1.39 -14.32
N LEU A 5 10.14 -0.29 -14.64
CA LEU A 5 9.60 0.62 -13.63
C LEU A 5 8.66 -0.11 -12.65
N GLN A 6 7.74 -0.93 -13.16
CA GLN A 6 6.82 -1.69 -12.31
C GLN A 6 7.54 -2.70 -11.41
N ALA A 7 8.60 -3.35 -11.89
CA ALA A 7 9.40 -4.26 -11.08
C ALA A 7 10.13 -3.51 -9.95
N HIS A 8 10.69 -2.34 -10.26
CA HIS A 8 11.34 -1.49 -9.26
C HIS A 8 10.36 -0.97 -8.20
N LEU A 9 9.17 -0.52 -8.61
CA LEU A 9 8.13 -0.07 -7.68
C LEU A 9 7.68 -1.21 -6.76
N LEU A 10 7.49 -2.41 -7.31
CA LEU A 10 7.09 -3.59 -6.53
C LEU A 10 8.19 -4.05 -5.56
N GLU A 11 9.45 -4.03 -5.97
CA GLU A 11 10.60 -4.31 -5.10
C GLU A 11 10.64 -3.33 -3.93
N ARG A 12 10.47 -2.03 -4.20
CA ARG A 12 10.41 -1.02 -3.14
C ARG A 12 9.22 -1.22 -2.21
N ALA A 13 8.04 -1.56 -2.75
CA ALA A 13 6.86 -1.87 -1.95
C ALA A 13 7.13 -3.04 -0.99
N ALA A 14 7.78 -4.10 -1.48
CA ALA A 14 8.17 -5.25 -0.66
C ALA A 14 9.17 -4.86 0.45
N SER A 15 10.16 -4.02 0.14
CA SER A 15 11.09 -3.51 1.16
C SER A 15 10.38 -2.72 2.26
N PHE A 16 9.38 -1.90 1.91
CA PHE A 16 8.59 -1.20 2.92
C PHE A 16 7.71 -2.14 3.75
N LEU A 17 7.18 -3.23 3.17
CA LEU A 17 6.49 -4.25 3.96
C LEU A 17 7.43 -4.93 4.97
N VAL A 18 8.69 -5.21 4.59
CA VAL A 18 9.71 -5.73 5.52
C VAL A 18 10.02 -4.72 6.62
N MET A 19 10.14 -3.44 6.29
CA MET A 19 10.33 -2.39 7.30
C MET A 19 9.11 -2.25 8.23
N ALA A 20 7.89 -2.37 7.71
CA ALA A 20 6.66 -2.36 8.50
C ALA A 20 6.65 -3.51 9.53
N ASP A 21 7.09 -4.70 9.11
CA ASP A 21 7.23 -5.88 9.97
C ASP A 21 8.30 -5.67 11.06
N HIS A 22 9.45 -5.06 10.72
CA HIS A 22 10.51 -4.78 11.70
C HIS A 22 10.15 -3.71 12.74
N VAL A 23 9.34 -2.73 12.37
CA VAL A 23 8.86 -1.70 13.31
C VAL A 23 7.56 -2.09 14.01
N ALA A 24 6.98 -3.24 13.68
CA ALA A 24 5.87 -3.80 14.42
C ALA A 24 6.37 -4.26 15.79
N GLU A 25 5.88 -3.64 16.85
CA GLU A 25 6.19 -4.08 18.21
C GLU A 25 5.50 -5.42 18.48
N PRO A 26 6.22 -6.44 18.95
CA PRO A 26 5.61 -7.69 19.39
C PRO A 26 4.54 -7.38 20.44
N GLU A 27 3.36 -8.01 20.32
CA GLU A 27 2.22 -7.86 21.26
C GLU A 27 1.48 -6.51 21.21
N ALA A 28 1.89 -5.58 20.34
CA ALA A 28 1.16 -4.33 20.16
C ALA A 28 -0.25 -4.61 19.62
N ARG A 29 -1.26 -4.07 20.30
CA ARG A 29 -2.66 -4.18 19.89
C ARG A 29 -3.04 -3.18 18.80
N LEU A 30 -2.29 -2.09 18.68
CA LEU A 30 -2.57 -0.98 17.78
C LEU A 30 -1.36 -0.71 16.89
N CYS A 31 -1.63 -0.29 15.66
CA CYS A 31 -0.61 0.13 14.72
C CYS A 31 -0.04 1.50 15.10
N GLY A 32 1.26 1.55 15.40
CA GLY A 32 2.00 2.81 15.57
C GLY A 32 2.25 3.52 14.24
N GLU A 33 2.59 4.82 14.31
CA GLU A 33 2.83 5.65 13.12
C GLU A 33 3.92 5.10 12.19
N PRO A 34 5.08 4.60 12.67
CA PRO A 34 6.10 4.02 11.79
C PRO A 34 5.58 2.82 11.00
N LEU A 35 4.78 1.96 11.62
CA LEU A 35 4.16 0.82 10.93
C LEU A 35 3.20 1.31 9.86
N LEU A 36 2.29 2.23 10.21
CA LEU A 36 1.30 2.78 9.27
C LEU A 36 1.97 3.49 8.10
N GLN A 37 3.07 4.20 8.34
CA GLN A 37 3.81 4.88 7.28
C GLN A 37 4.40 3.88 6.28
N ASN A 38 5.05 2.83 6.77
CA ASN A 38 5.61 1.79 5.92
C ASN A 38 4.53 1.00 5.17
N VAL A 39 3.39 0.70 5.83
CA VAL A 39 2.21 0.12 5.18
C VAL A 39 1.69 1.04 4.06
N GLY A 40 1.57 2.35 4.32
CA GLY A 40 1.15 3.34 3.33
C GLY A 40 2.04 3.34 2.09
N TYR A 41 3.36 3.35 2.28
CA TYR A 41 4.32 3.25 1.17
C TYR A 41 4.20 1.94 0.39
N ALA A 42 4.06 0.81 1.09
CA ALA A 42 3.91 -0.50 0.46
C ALA A 42 2.64 -0.57 -0.40
N LEU A 43 1.49 -0.13 0.12
CA LEU A 43 0.21 -0.09 -0.59
C LEU A 43 0.29 0.84 -1.82
N GLU A 44 0.82 2.07 -1.65
CA GLU A 44 0.96 3.05 -2.73
C GLU A 44 1.81 2.50 -3.87
N LEU A 45 3.01 2.01 -3.57
CA LEU A 45 3.96 1.55 -4.58
C LEU A 45 3.49 0.26 -5.25
N GLY A 46 2.85 -0.65 -4.50
CA GLY A 46 2.25 -1.86 -5.06
C GLY A 46 1.15 -1.54 -6.07
N LEU A 47 0.23 -0.63 -5.74
CA LEU A 47 -0.82 -0.21 -6.67
C LEU A 47 -0.27 0.56 -7.88
N LYS A 48 0.76 1.40 -7.69
CA LYS A 48 1.43 2.05 -8.82
C LYS A 48 2.13 1.07 -9.74
N ALA A 49 2.80 0.04 -9.20
CA ALA A 49 3.40 -1.03 -10.01
C ALA A 49 2.35 -1.70 -10.90
N LEU A 50 1.17 -2.00 -10.33
CA LEU A 50 0.06 -2.55 -11.09
C LEU A 50 -0.46 -1.58 -12.17
N LEU A 51 -0.63 -0.30 -11.86
CA LEU A 51 -1.08 0.69 -12.84
C LEU A 51 -0.09 0.83 -13.99
N VAL A 52 1.22 0.85 -13.70
CA VAL A 52 2.28 0.90 -14.70
C VAL A 52 2.26 -0.34 -15.59
N GLU A 53 2.07 -1.53 -15.01
CA GLU A 53 1.86 -2.76 -15.76
C GLU A 53 0.63 -2.69 -16.69
N ARG A 54 -0.39 -1.91 -16.31
CA ARG A 54 -1.57 -1.64 -17.15
C ARG A 54 -1.43 -0.41 -18.05
N GLY A 55 -0.20 0.04 -18.32
CA GLY A 55 0.12 1.07 -19.31
C GLY A 55 0.14 2.51 -18.77
N TRP A 56 0.13 2.71 -17.46
CA TRP A 56 0.42 4.03 -16.88
C TRP A 56 1.93 4.30 -16.89
N ASP A 57 2.32 5.57 -16.97
CA ASP A 57 3.71 5.99 -16.77
C ASP A 57 3.94 6.57 -15.37
N ASP A 58 5.21 6.82 -15.03
CA ASP A 58 5.61 7.37 -13.74
C ASP A 58 5.04 8.78 -13.50
N ASP A 59 5.03 9.61 -14.54
CA ASP A 59 4.57 10.99 -14.47
C ASP A 59 3.08 11.06 -14.12
N ARG A 60 2.26 10.23 -14.77
CA ARG A 60 0.84 10.10 -14.48
C ARG A 60 0.61 9.58 -13.07
N CYS A 61 1.36 8.57 -12.63
CA CYS A 61 1.28 8.09 -11.25
C CYS A 61 1.64 9.18 -10.23
N ARG A 62 2.67 10.00 -10.53
CA ARG A 62 3.12 11.09 -9.66
C ARG A 62 2.11 12.23 -9.58
N ILE A 63 1.53 12.63 -10.71
CA ILE A 63 0.62 13.78 -10.82
C ILE A 63 -0.79 13.40 -10.35
N GLU A 64 -1.32 12.28 -10.85
CA GLU A 64 -2.71 11.92 -10.60
C GLU A 64 -2.90 11.20 -9.27
N VAL A 65 -2.08 10.18 -8.97
CA VAL A 65 -2.24 9.37 -7.75
C VAL A 65 -1.52 10.01 -6.57
N ARG A 66 -0.25 10.43 -6.75
CA ARG A 66 0.61 10.95 -5.68
C ARG A 66 0.60 10.02 -4.45
N HIS A 67 0.15 10.48 -3.29
CA HIS A 67 0.02 9.71 -2.05
C HIS A 67 -1.43 9.30 -1.76
N ASP A 68 -2.35 9.44 -2.71
CA ASP A 68 -3.75 9.03 -2.52
C ASP A 68 -3.93 7.54 -2.87
N ILE A 69 -3.77 6.68 -1.87
CA ILE A 69 -3.86 5.22 -2.00
C ILE A 69 -5.28 4.80 -2.43
N ALA A 70 -6.31 5.48 -1.93
CA ALA A 70 -7.69 5.23 -2.31
C ALA A 70 -7.93 5.52 -3.80
N LYS A 71 -7.34 6.62 -4.32
CA LYS A 71 -7.35 6.89 -5.76
C LYS A 71 -6.61 5.81 -6.53
N ALA A 72 -5.44 5.38 -6.08
CA ALA A 72 -4.69 4.30 -6.73
C ALA A 72 -5.52 3.02 -6.85
N LEU A 73 -6.23 2.63 -5.78
CA LEU A 73 -7.12 1.46 -5.78
C LEU A 73 -8.31 1.65 -6.73
N GLY A 74 -8.90 2.85 -6.76
CA GLY A 74 -9.99 3.18 -7.67
C GLY A 74 -9.58 3.09 -9.15
N GLU A 75 -8.39 3.58 -9.49
CA GLU A 75 -7.84 3.44 -10.85
C GLU A 75 -7.49 2.00 -11.18
N ALA A 76 -6.95 1.24 -10.22
CA ALA A 76 -6.68 -0.19 -10.39
C ALA A 76 -7.97 -0.97 -10.69
N ALA A 77 -9.06 -0.65 -9.98
CA ALA A 77 -10.37 -1.27 -10.21
C ALA A 77 -10.89 -1.01 -11.63
N LYS A 78 -10.69 0.20 -12.18
CA LYS A 78 -11.08 0.54 -13.56
C LYS A 78 -10.35 -0.28 -14.62
N VAL A 79 -9.14 -0.76 -14.32
CA VAL A 79 -8.37 -1.66 -15.20
C VAL A 79 -8.56 -3.14 -14.82
N GLY A 80 -9.62 -3.46 -14.08
CA GLY A 80 -10.04 -4.83 -13.78
C GLY A 80 -9.33 -5.49 -12.59
N PHE A 81 -8.67 -4.71 -11.72
CA PHE A 81 -8.13 -5.23 -10.48
C PHE A 81 -9.23 -5.48 -9.46
N VAL A 82 -9.27 -6.70 -8.92
CA VAL A 82 -10.17 -7.09 -7.82
C VAL A 82 -9.31 -7.57 -6.66
N PRO A 83 -9.30 -6.90 -5.50
CA PRO A 83 -8.51 -7.32 -4.35
C PRO A 83 -8.81 -8.76 -3.91
N ALA A 84 -7.77 -9.54 -3.67
CA ALA A 84 -7.91 -10.90 -3.14
C ALA A 84 -8.30 -10.90 -1.64
N HIS A 85 -7.78 -9.94 -0.86
CA HIS A 85 -8.10 -9.83 0.57
C HIS A 85 -9.31 -8.92 0.78
N PRO A 86 -10.37 -9.37 1.49
CA PRO A 86 -11.60 -8.58 1.68
C PRO A 86 -11.36 -7.27 2.43
N ASP A 87 -10.44 -7.27 3.40
CA ASP A 87 -10.16 -6.09 4.24
C ASP A 87 -9.31 -5.00 3.58
N LEU A 88 -8.80 -5.21 2.35
CA LEU A 88 -7.93 -4.22 1.70
C LEU A 88 -8.63 -2.87 1.54
N ALA A 89 -9.90 -2.88 1.11
CA ALA A 89 -10.67 -1.66 0.93
C ALA A 89 -10.88 -0.92 2.26
N ALA A 90 -11.14 -1.65 3.34
CA ALA A 90 -11.30 -1.07 4.68
C ALA A 90 -10.00 -0.44 5.19
N LEU A 91 -8.87 -1.16 5.06
CA LEU A 91 -7.56 -0.63 5.42
C LEU A 91 -7.25 0.67 4.68
N ILE A 92 -7.42 0.68 3.35
CA ILE A 92 -7.16 1.85 2.50
C ILE A 92 -8.10 3.01 2.83
N ALA A 93 -9.40 2.73 3.06
CA ALA A 93 -10.38 3.76 3.41
C ALA A 93 -10.02 4.48 4.72
N THR A 94 -9.48 3.77 5.71
CA THR A 94 -9.04 4.37 6.98
C THR A 94 -7.72 5.12 6.83
N ILE A 95 -6.71 4.53 6.17
CA ILE A 95 -5.36 5.12 6.16
C ILE A 95 -5.18 6.25 5.13
N SER A 96 -5.82 6.15 3.96
CA SER A 96 -5.58 7.06 2.83
C SER A 96 -5.84 8.54 3.14
N PRO A 97 -6.94 8.93 3.85
CA PRO A 97 -7.21 10.32 4.19
C PRO A 97 -6.12 11.00 5.02
N TYR A 98 -5.41 10.23 5.85
CA TYR A 98 -4.34 10.71 6.72
C TYR A 98 -2.98 10.64 5.99
N TYR A 99 -2.71 9.51 5.34
CA TYR A 99 -1.45 9.27 4.64
C TYR A 99 -1.19 10.33 3.55
N LYS A 100 -2.19 10.66 2.73
CA LYS A 100 -2.01 11.59 1.60
C LYS A 100 -1.64 13.02 1.99
N ARG A 101 -1.82 13.37 3.27
CA ARG A 101 -1.50 14.69 3.86
C ARG A 101 -0.42 14.60 4.94
N HIS A 102 0.28 13.47 5.04
CA HIS A 102 1.31 13.21 6.06
C HIS A 102 0.79 13.33 7.51
N GLY A 103 -0.47 12.95 7.75
CA GLY A 103 -1.16 13.08 9.05
C GLY A 103 -1.36 11.77 9.81
N LEU A 104 -0.46 10.79 9.68
CA LEU A 104 -0.64 9.48 10.32
C LEU A 104 -0.57 9.54 11.85
N SER A 105 0.21 10.47 12.42
CA SER A 105 0.19 10.78 13.85
C SER A 105 -1.21 11.09 14.39
N GLU A 106 -2.06 11.78 13.61
CA GLU A 106 -3.45 12.07 13.97
C GLU A 106 -4.33 10.81 13.97
N LEU A 107 -4.11 9.91 13.00
CA LEU A 107 -4.80 8.62 12.99
C LEU A 107 -4.46 7.81 14.24
N VAL A 108 -3.18 7.74 14.61
CA VAL A 108 -2.74 7.06 15.83
C VAL A 108 -3.36 7.69 17.08
N ALA A 109 -3.36 9.03 17.16
CA ALA A 109 -3.92 9.76 18.30
C ALA A 109 -5.43 9.58 18.47
N THR A 110 -6.16 9.26 17.40
CA THR A 110 -7.62 9.11 17.39
C THR A 110 -8.10 7.65 17.46
N GLY A 111 -7.18 6.70 17.73
CA GLY A 111 -7.50 5.29 17.96
C GLY A 111 -6.94 4.32 16.92
N GLY A 112 -6.25 4.81 15.89
CA GLY A 112 -5.56 3.99 14.91
C GLY A 112 -6.48 3.20 13.99
N LEU A 113 -5.99 2.06 13.51
CA LEU A 113 -6.80 1.12 12.73
C LEU A 113 -7.63 0.24 13.65
N ALA A 114 -8.79 -0.21 13.18
CA ALA A 114 -9.54 -1.32 13.77
C ALA A 114 -8.86 -2.70 13.53
N MET A 115 -7.61 -2.69 13.09
CA MET A 115 -6.79 -3.86 12.75
C MET A 115 -5.55 -3.87 13.66
N SER A 116 -5.17 -5.05 14.10
CA SER A 116 -3.85 -5.27 14.71
C SER A 116 -2.72 -5.08 13.68
N PRO A 117 -1.47 -4.87 14.14
CA PRO A 117 -0.28 -4.90 13.30
C PRO A 117 -0.24 -6.11 12.34
N ASP A 118 -0.44 -7.32 12.86
CA ASP A 118 -0.41 -8.56 12.07
C ASP A 118 -1.46 -8.58 10.96
N GLN A 119 -2.68 -8.10 11.25
CA GLN A 119 -3.74 -8.00 10.26
C GLN A 119 -3.38 -6.98 9.18
N ALA A 120 -2.89 -5.80 9.53
CA ALA A 120 -2.47 -4.79 8.56
C ALA A 120 -1.34 -5.29 7.65
N LEU A 121 -0.36 -6.00 8.22
CA LEU A 121 0.73 -6.64 7.48
C LEU A 121 0.22 -7.74 6.56
N ALA A 122 -0.69 -8.60 7.02
CA ALA A 122 -1.27 -9.68 6.22
C ALA A 122 -2.08 -9.15 5.01
N VAL A 123 -2.90 -8.12 5.21
CA VAL A 123 -3.66 -7.45 4.15
C VAL A 123 -2.70 -6.86 3.11
N THR A 124 -1.67 -6.15 3.57
CA THR A 124 -0.67 -5.51 2.69
C THR A 124 0.12 -6.57 1.91
N ARG A 125 0.54 -7.66 2.57
CA ARG A 125 1.22 -8.79 1.93
C ARG A 125 0.37 -9.42 0.84
N SER A 126 -0.91 -9.66 1.11
CA SER A 126 -1.85 -10.23 0.15
C SER A 126 -1.97 -9.36 -1.12
N LEU A 127 -2.03 -8.03 -0.97
CA LEU A 127 -1.99 -7.12 -2.12
C LEU A 127 -0.70 -7.29 -2.92
N LEU A 128 0.48 -7.23 -2.27
CA LEU A 128 1.76 -7.31 -2.98
C LEU A 128 1.95 -8.65 -3.69
N ASP A 129 1.50 -9.75 -3.09
CA ASP A 129 1.53 -11.07 -3.71
C ASP A 129 0.66 -11.13 -4.97
N GLN A 130 -0.54 -10.52 -4.91
CA GLN A 130 -1.44 -10.43 -6.06
C GLN A 130 -0.88 -9.56 -7.18
N VAL A 131 -0.28 -8.40 -6.85
CA VAL A 131 0.37 -7.53 -7.84
C VAL A 131 1.56 -8.23 -8.48
N ARG A 132 2.37 -8.96 -7.70
CA ARG A 132 3.52 -9.72 -8.21
C ARG A 132 3.13 -10.74 -9.27
N VAL A 133 2.01 -11.44 -9.08
CA VAL A 133 1.46 -12.36 -10.10
C VAL A 133 1.01 -11.62 -11.36
N SER A 134 0.60 -10.36 -11.24
CA SER A 134 0.14 -9.54 -12.37
C SER A 134 1.30 -8.92 -13.17
N VAL A 135 2.41 -8.57 -12.51
CA VAL A 135 3.59 -7.92 -13.09
C VAL A 135 4.59 -8.91 -13.72
N THR A 136 4.50 -10.19 -13.38
CA THR A 136 5.42 -11.24 -13.90
C THR A 136 4.85 -11.97 -15.13
N LYS A 137 3.67 -11.56 -15.63
CA LYS A 137 3.03 -12.12 -16.82
C LYS A 137 3.39 -11.32 -18.06
#